data_AF-A0A133ZZZ0-F1
#
_entry.id   AF-A0A133ZZZ0-F1
#
_cell.length_a   1.000
_cell.length_b   1.000
_cell.length_c   1.000
_cell.angle_alpha   90.00
_cell.angle_beta   90.00
_cell.angle_gamma   90.00
#
_symmetry.space_group_name_H-M   'P 1'
#
loop_
_entity.id
_entity.type
_entity.pdbx_description
1 polymer ?
#
loop_
_entity_poly.entity_id
_entity_poly.type
_entity_poly.pdbx_seq_one_letter_code
_entity_poly.pdbx_strand_id
1 'polypeptide(L)'
;MIKKINLTKMKFLIAAIAILSVISINAFSAPKVKETKKIEVKKAEQKKIEWKQISLEPDLDGDGIKDKIDVDYAVDGNNVHLKFTPYIFSEKAKFVKGKSVEKVISKSEFEAKFDTFIKGFIAEYPKKSGVSPKPKQNTQTPISEKQEITKPSTTPGTKINNENKKPTLQNDTQKNNKTIKNNTESQETIDMKKEDNPKGNTKIETPKNSNSQNGSHSYIKEFSAQRPKNLTFNFQYDKNSPKDMDEFVFIKTATSIKKEPNSSSKTIKSASYSQKYKTTGIVGNKSDEWYEIFFDNQLGYIPKSAAEKREFDWNDMMNKVEKTNKFINEALSANKKLYVLDDYTPLGGGENGKRDKFGNRANQSEFGYLDKTFKDYINIPDRTIMVIDEQNDKYIKVKIDAYDNGIYYLKPSTGKYLKDAGITGEITRFIYVDRASQNEMVIEKSGNNWNVVTSSFVTTGKDSGNSFATPYGTFLIAYSKPVMQYTGSDNKTVVGDAKNAVRFSGGGYMHSIPSLFEPKNTREQRKAATAKKIGTYPESHKCIRHYDDQIKFIYDWLGNSTPGHKEGYRVPSVPTVMLVK
;
A
#
# COMPACT_ATOMS: atom_id res chain seq x y z
N MET A 1 27.69 -7.73 -13.26
CA MET A 1 26.28 -7.40 -13.58
C MET A 1 26.09 -5.91 -13.39
N ILE A 2 25.39 -5.19 -14.27
CA ILE A 2 25.07 -3.77 -14.06
C ILE A 2 23.90 -3.70 -13.08
N LYS A 3 24.12 -3.17 -11.86
CA LYS A 3 23.08 -2.98 -10.84
C LYS A 3 22.07 -1.93 -11.34
N LYS A 4 20.78 -2.10 -11.04
CA LYS A 4 19.71 -1.20 -11.53
C LYS A 4 19.84 0.20 -10.92
N ILE A 5 20.38 1.13 -11.70
CA ILE A 5 20.32 2.58 -11.42
C ILE A 5 18.85 2.99 -11.21
N ASN A 6 18.61 3.96 -10.32
CA ASN A 6 17.26 4.44 -9.96
C ASN A 6 16.63 5.28 -11.10
N LEU A 7 16.19 4.58 -12.16
CA LEU A 7 15.58 5.13 -13.39
C LEU A 7 14.43 6.10 -13.11
N THR A 8 13.72 5.95 -12.00
CA THR A 8 12.56 6.77 -11.65
C THR A 8 12.95 8.24 -11.45
N LYS A 9 14.02 8.52 -10.70
CA LYS A 9 14.54 9.88 -10.51
C LYS A 9 15.06 10.48 -11.82
N MET A 10 15.71 9.67 -12.64
CA MET A 10 16.22 10.07 -13.96
C MET A 10 15.08 10.51 -14.89
N LYS A 11 13.98 9.75 -14.92
CA LYS A 11 12.75 10.10 -15.66
C LYS A 11 12.07 11.36 -15.12
N PHE A 12 12.10 11.62 -13.82
CA PHE A 12 11.60 12.89 -13.26
C PHE A 12 12.40 14.11 -13.75
N LEU A 13 13.72 14.01 -13.89
CA LEU A 13 14.53 15.11 -14.46
C LEU A 13 14.19 15.37 -15.92
N ILE A 14 14.13 14.31 -16.74
CA ILE A 14 13.76 14.39 -18.17
C ILE A 14 12.36 15.00 -18.31
N ALA A 15 11.38 14.54 -17.52
CA ALA A 15 10.02 15.09 -17.53
C ALA A 15 9.96 16.57 -17.07
N ALA A 16 10.71 16.96 -16.04
CA ALA A 16 10.75 18.35 -15.58
C ALA A 16 11.31 19.32 -16.64
N ILE A 17 12.36 18.90 -17.37
CA ILE A 17 12.95 19.67 -18.47
C ILE A 17 12.01 19.70 -19.69
N ALA A 18 11.30 18.60 -19.98
CA ALA A 18 10.28 18.56 -21.02
C ALA A 18 9.04 19.42 -20.71
N ILE A 19 8.68 19.64 -19.44
CA ILE A 19 7.62 20.59 -19.05
C ILE A 19 8.10 22.04 -19.23
N LEU A 20 9.37 22.33 -18.94
CA LEU A 20 9.95 23.66 -19.09
C LEU A 20 10.09 24.13 -20.55
N SER A 21 10.16 23.23 -21.53
CA SER A 21 10.24 23.62 -22.95
C SER A 21 8.90 24.14 -23.49
N VAL A 22 7.77 23.55 -23.08
CA VAL A 22 6.43 23.95 -23.55
C VAL A 22 6.08 25.39 -23.16
N ILE A 23 6.55 25.83 -21.99
CA ILE A 23 6.29 27.18 -21.45
C ILE A 23 7.01 28.28 -22.27
N SER A 24 8.06 27.94 -23.01
CA SER A 24 8.88 28.91 -23.77
C SER A 24 8.41 29.23 -25.20
N ILE A 25 7.29 28.68 -25.66
CA ILE A 25 6.84 28.81 -27.07
C ILE A 25 5.71 29.85 -27.24
N ASN A 26 4.82 29.98 -26.25
CA ASN A 26 3.62 30.84 -26.36
C ASN A 26 3.89 32.30 -25.95
N ALA A 27 4.64 33.04 -26.76
CA ALA A 27 4.95 34.45 -26.52
C ALA A 27 4.96 35.34 -27.78
N PHE A 28 4.24 34.97 -28.85
CA PHE A 28 4.06 35.82 -30.04
C PHE A 28 2.61 35.81 -30.55
N SER A 29 1.84 36.83 -30.17
CA SER A 29 0.59 37.26 -30.80
C SER A 29 0.39 38.74 -30.45
N ALA A 30 0.37 39.60 -31.46
CA ALA A 30 0.43 41.05 -31.28
C ALA A 30 -0.94 41.74 -31.47
N PRO A 31 -1.29 42.74 -30.65
CA PRO A 31 -2.30 43.74 -30.99
C PRO A 31 -1.65 44.97 -31.66
N LYS A 32 -2.37 45.59 -32.61
CA LYS A 32 -2.05 46.94 -33.12
C LYS A 32 -2.88 47.99 -32.37
N VAL A 33 -2.28 49.12 -32.04
CA VAL A 33 -2.77 50.50 -32.29
C VAL A 33 -1.69 51.49 -31.81
N LYS A 34 -1.70 52.73 -32.34
CA LYS A 34 -0.68 53.76 -32.10
C LYS A 34 -0.99 54.57 -30.83
N GLU A 35 0.04 54.96 -30.07
CA GLU A 35 0.49 56.36 -30.02
C GLU A 35 1.87 56.54 -29.37
N THR A 36 2.42 57.75 -29.40
CA THR A 36 3.85 58.03 -29.17
C THR A 36 4.16 58.73 -27.83
N LYS A 37 5.17 58.23 -27.10
CA LYS A 37 6.33 59.05 -26.65
C LYS A 37 7.44 58.24 -25.97
N LYS A 38 8.67 58.76 -26.16
CA LYS A 38 9.95 58.53 -25.46
C LYS A 38 10.35 57.10 -25.08
N ILE A 39 11.44 56.66 -25.73
CA ILE A 39 12.31 55.58 -25.27
C ILE A 39 12.97 56.01 -23.94
N GLU A 40 12.87 55.16 -22.91
CA GLU A 40 13.73 55.23 -21.73
C GLU A 40 14.57 53.95 -21.68
N VAL A 41 15.91 54.07 -21.71
CA VAL A 41 16.82 52.93 -21.88
C VAL A 41 17.02 52.23 -20.53
N LYS A 42 16.09 51.35 -20.16
CA LYS A 42 16.34 50.38 -19.10
C LYS A 42 17.44 49.41 -19.55
N LYS A 43 18.52 49.34 -18.78
CA LYS A 43 19.59 48.33 -18.95
C LYS A 43 18.94 46.95 -18.99
N ALA A 44 19.40 46.10 -19.91
CA ALA A 44 19.00 44.69 -19.93
C ALA A 44 19.51 44.01 -18.65
N GLU A 45 18.60 43.71 -17.72
CA GLU A 45 18.93 42.88 -16.55
C GLU A 45 19.31 41.48 -17.03
N GLN A 46 20.51 41.02 -16.67
CA GLN A 46 20.97 39.68 -17.00
C GLN A 46 20.05 38.66 -16.32
N LYS A 47 19.30 37.91 -17.14
CA LYS A 47 18.32 36.92 -16.69
C LYS A 47 19.02 35.82 -15.86
N LYS A 48 18.97 35.96 -14.53
CA LYS A 48 19.72 35.12 -13.60
C LYS A 48 19.33 33.65 -13.78
N ILE A 49 20.30 32.84 -14.20
CA ILE A 49 20.11 31.41 -14.48
C ILE A 49 19.79 30.67 -13.18
N GLU A 50 18.59 30.10 -13.11
CA GLU A 50 18.10 29.35 -11.95
C GLU A 50 18.61 27.90 -12.00
N TRP A 51 19.44 27.52 -11.04
CA TRP A 51 19.94 26.15 -10.87
C TRP A 51 19.04 25.33 -9.94
N LYS A 52 18.78 24.09 -10.33
CA LYS A 52 17.95 23.11 -9.61
C LYS A 52 18.75 21.82 -9.41
N GLN A 53 18.52 21.09 -8.32
CA GLN A 53 19.30 19.89 -7.98
C GLN A 53 18.42 18.64 -7.92
N ILE A 54 18.99 17.49 -8.31
CA ILE A 54 18.40 16.16 -8.07
C ILE A 54 19.48 15.13 -7.67
N SER A 55 19.28 14.42 -6.57
CA SER A 55 20.22 13.41 -6.07
C SER A 55 19.87 11.99 -6.55
N LEU A 56 20.73 11.38 -7.35
CA LEU A 56 20.69 9.97 -7.75
C LEU A 56 21.39 9.08 -6.70
N GLU A 57 20.96 7.82 -6.59
CA GLU A 57 21.56 6.81 -5.70
C GLU A 57 22.04 5.58 -6.50
N PRO A 58 23.17 5.67 -7.21
CA PRO A 58 23.84 4.51 -7.79
C PRO A 58 24.79 3.85 -6.78
N ASP A 59 25.45 2.79 -7.22
CA ASP A 59 26.63 2.19 -6.60
C ASP A 59 27.81 2.63 -7.50
N LEU A 60 28.68 3.51 -6.98
CA LEU A 60 29.73 4.19 -7.76
C LEU A 60 31.07 3.48 -7.67
N ASP A 61 31.47 2.96 -6.50
CA ASP A 61 32.75 2.26 -6.35
C ASP A 61 32.65 0.73 -6.50
N GLY A 62 31.44 0.16 -6.52
CA GLY A 62 31.18 -1.26 -6.73
C GLY A 62 31.01 -2.07 -5.45
N ASP A 63 31.24 -1.50 -4.26
CA ASP A 63 31.28 -2.26 -2.99
C ASP A 63 29.92 -2.85 -2.56
N GLY A 64 28.81 -2.38 -3.14
CA GLY A 64 27.45 -2.84 -2.86
C GLY A 64 26.63 -1.94 -1.96
N ILE A 65 27.21 -0.86 -1.43
CA ILE A 65 26.52 0.20 -0.73
C ILE A 65 25.89 1.18 -1.76
N LYS A 66 25.00 2.06 -1.29
CA LYS A 66 24.46 3.16 -2.10
C LYS A 66 25.28 4.42 -1.91
N ASP A 67 25.92 4.84 -2.98
CA ASP A 67 26.53 6.14 -3.13
C ASP A 67 25.50 7.19 -3.55
N LYS A 68 25.96 8.42 -3.78
CA LYS A 68 25.10 9.53 -4.26
C LYS A 68 25.78 10.30 -5.38
N ILE A 69 25.01 10.68 -6.41
CA ILE A 69 25.38 11.77 -7.34
C ILE A 69 24.36 12.89 -7.16
N ASP A 70 24.80 14.08 -6.76
CA ASP A 70 23.97 15.28 -6.93
C ASP A 70 24.15 15.79 -8.36
N VAL A 71 23.05 16.01 -9.06
CA VAL A 71 23.03 16.59 -10.41
C VAL A 71 22.38 17.96 -10.30
N ASP A 72 23.20 19.02 -10.32
CA ASP A 72 22.71 20.38 -10.50
C ASP A 72 22.46 20.60 -12.01
N TYR A 73 21.35 21.24 -12.35
CA TYR A 73 20.98 21.56 -13.73
C TYR A 73 20.40 22.96 -13.85
N ALA A 74 20.65 23.59 -14.99
CA ALA A 74 20.14 24.89 -15.37
C ALA A 74 19.76 24.89 -16.84
N VAL A 75 18.70 25.62 -17.19
CA VAL A 75 18.19 25.71 -18.57
C VAL A 75 18.40 27.13 -19.07
N ASP A 76 19.22 27.29 -20.12
CA ASP A 76 19.49 28.58 -20.75
C ASP A 76 19.37 28.45 -22.28
N GLY A 77 18.62 29.36 -22.91
CA GLY A 77 18.29 29.30 -24.33
C GLY A 77 17.79 27.91 -24.79
N ASN A 78 18.56 27.27 -25.69
CA ASN A 78 18.31 25.90 -26.17
C ASN A 78 19.21 24.84 -25.49
N ASN A 79 19.96 25.21 -24.45
CA ASN A 79 20.92 24.38 -23.75
C ASN A 79 20.42 24.00 -22.35
N VAL A 80 20.91 22.86 -21.87
CA VAL A 80 20.85 22.45 -20.46
C VAL A 80 22.29 22.32 -19.96
N HIS A 81 22.64 23.15 -18.99
CA HIS A 81 23.89 23.08 -18.25
C HIS A 81 23.72 22.11 -17.09
N LEU A 82 24.73 21.28 -16.84
CA LEU A 82 24.69 20.16 -15.91
C LEU A 82 26.00 20.11 -15.11
N LYS A 83 25.90 19.85 -13.81
CA LYS A 83 27.04 19.63 -12.90
C LYS A 83 26.77 18.38 -12.08
N PHE A 84 27.60 17.36 -12.28
CA PHE A 84 27.51 16.07 -11.60
C PHE A 84 28.53 16.05 -10.47
N THR A 85 28.06 15.93 -9.23
CA THR A 85 28.91 15.85 -8.03
C THR A 85 28.73 14.48 -7.36
N PRO A 86 29.72 13.57 -7.47
CA PRO A 86 29.68 12.25 -6.85
C PRO A 86 30.05 12.31 -5.36
N TYR A 87 29.52 11.39 -4.58
CA TYR A 87 29.74 11.22 -3.15
C TYR A 87 29.79 9.73 -2.79
N ILE A 88 30.92 9.25 -2.27
CA ILE A 88 31.11 7.84 -1.87
C ILE A 88 30.76 7.65 -0.39
N PHE A 89 30.02 6.60 -0.05
CA PHE A 89 29.65 6.28 1.32
C PHE A 89 30.80 5.55 2.04
N SER A 90 31.59 6.28 2.82
CA SER A 90 32.72 5.70 3.55
C SER A 90 32.30 4.85 4.75
N GLU A 91 33.16 3.89 5.12
CA GLU A 91 33.04 2.99 6.28
C GLU A 91 32.82 3.72 7.63
N LYS A 92 33.12 5.02 7.70
CA LYS A 92 32.81 5.90 8.85
C LYS A 92 31.38 6.47 8.81
N ALA A 93 30.48 5.83 8.07
CA ALA A 93 29.09 6.21 7.81
C ALA A 93 28.90 7.65 7.30
N LYS A 94 29.82 8.13 6.46
CA LYS A 94 29.82 9.51 5.93
C LYS A 94 30.10 9.56 4.44
N PHE A 95 29.37 10.42 3.74
CA PHE A 95 29.58 10.69 2.31
C PHE A 95 30.83 11.56 2.07
N VAL A 96 31.77 11.05 1.27
CA VAL A 96 33.00 11.74 0.85
C VAL A 96 32.80 12.28 -0.57
N LYS A 97 32.90 13.60 -0.74
CA LYS A 97 32.69 14.28 -2.02
C LYS A 97 33.85 14.01 -2.99
N GLY A 98 33.54 13.48 -4.17
CA GLY A 98 34.48 13.32 -5.28
C GLY A 98 34.56 14.54 -6.21
N LYS A 99 35.38 14.43 -7.26
CA LYS A 99 35.55 15.49 -8.26
C LYS A 99 34.27 15.67 -9.09
N SER A 100 33.75 16.89 -9.12
CA SER A 100 32.59 17.22 -9.97
C SER A 100 32.97 17.28 -11.45
N VAL A 101 32.03 16.95 -12.34
CA VAL A 101 32.16 17.07 -13.80
C VAL A 101 30.99 17.89 -14.34
N GLU A 102 31.27 18.76 -15.33
CA GLU A 102 30.25 19.62 -15.95
C GLU A 102 30.01 19.24 -17.41
N LYS A 103 28.78 19.43 -17.88
CA LYS A 103 28.36 19.13 -19.25
C LYS A 103 27.30 20.13 -19.72
N VAL A 104 27.32 20.44 -21.01
CA VAL A 104 26.22 21.15 -21.68
C VAL A 104 25.64 20.22 -22.74
N ILE A 105 24.31 20.13 -22.80
CA ILE A 105 23.57 19.29 -23.76
C ILE A 105 22.43 20.12 -24.34
N SER A 106 22.17 20.03 -25.65
CA SER A 106 21.03 20.71 -26.27
C SER A 106 19.70 20.09 -25.81
N LYS A 107 18.63 20.88 -25.71
CA LYS A 107 17.29 20.40 -25.29
C LYS A 107 16.79 19.26 -26.18
N SER A 108 17.00 19.36 -27.50
CA SER A 108 16.60 18.38 -28.51
C SER A 108 17.30 17.02 -28.37
N GLU A 109 18.49 16.98 -27.78
CA GLU A 109 19.28 15.76 -27.62
C GLU A 109 19.34 15.28 -26.15
N PHE A 110 18.66 16.00 -25.24
CA PHE A 110 18.84 15.84 -23.80
C PHE A 110 18.57 14.40 -23.33
N GLU A 111 17.42 13.83 -23.68
CA GLU A 111 17.02 12.50 -23.22
C GLU A 111 18.02 11.41 -23.64
N ALA A 112 18.48 11.43 -24.89
CA ALA A 112 19.43 10.44 -25.41
C ALA A 112 20.86 10.63 -24.86
N LYS A 113 21.37 11.87 -24.82
CA LYS A 113 22.75 12.15 -24.38
C LYS A 113 22.90 12.13 -22.86
N PHE A 114 21.87 12.48 -22.09
CA PHE A 114 21.90 12.44 -20.62
C PHE A 114 21.96 11.01 -20.07
N ASP A 115 21.09 10.11 -20.56
CA ASP A 115 21.08 8.70 -20.16
C ASP A 115 22.41 8.01 -20.52
N THR A 116 22.91 8.24 -21.73
CA THR A 116 24.24 7.76 -22.18
C THR A 116 25.36 8.28 -21.27
N PHE A 117 25.39 9.58 -20.99
CA PHE A 117 26.42 10.19 -20.15
C PHE A 117 26.38 9.69 -18.70
N ILE A 118 25.20 9.61 -18.07
CA ILE A 118 25.06 9.10 -16.70
C ILE A 118 25.50 7.64 -16.58
N LYS A 119 25.20 6.80 -17.58
CA LYS A 119 25.67 5.41 -17.63
C LYS A 119 27.19 5.32 -17.76
N GLY A 120 27.79 6.12 -18.64
CA GLY A 120 29.25 6.22 -18.78
C GLY A 120 29.92 6.68 -17.48
N PHE A 121 29.45 7.80 -16.91
CA PHE A 121 29.96 8.36 -15.66
C PHE A 121 29.91 7.38 -14.48
N ILE A 122 28.86 6.56 -14.36
CA ILE A 122 28.75 5.52 -13.33
C ILE A 122 29.64 4.31 -13.65
N ALA A 123 29.82 3.94 -14.92
CA ALA A 123 30.69 2.83 -15.31
C ALA A 123 32.18 3.15 -15.13
N GLU A 124 32.59 4.36 -15.51
CA GLU A 124 33.97 4.86 -15.50
C GLU A 124 34.45 5.36 -14.12
N TYR A 125 33.54 5.55 -13.16
CA TYR A 125 33.92 5.98 -11.81
C TYR A 125 34.86 4.95 -11.14
N PRO A 126 35.97 5.38 -10.50
CA PRO A 126 36.93 4.48 -9.87
C PRO A 126 36.29 3.45 -8.93
N LYS A 127 36.63 2.17 -9.13
CA LYS A 127 36.08 1.05 -8.36
C LYS A 127 36.99 0.65 -7.21
N LYS A 128 36.41 0.25 -6.07
CA LYS A 128 37.11 -0.31 -4.92
C LYS A 128 37.76 -1.63 -5.36
N SER A 129 39.07 -1.72 -5.26
CA SER A 129 39.87 -2.79 -5.88
C SER A 129 39.66 -4.15 -5.19
N GLY A 130 38.62 -4.89 -5.59
CA GLY A 130 38.18 -6.10 -4.90
C GLY A 130 37.49 -7.18 -5.75
N VAL A 131 37.45 -7.07 -7.08
CA VAL A 131 37.19 -8.19 -8.03
C VAL A 131 37.60 -7.75 -9.44
N SER A 132 38.41 -8.57 -10.13
CA SER A 132 38.92 -8.26 -11.48
C SER A 132 38.03 -8.84 -12.59
N PRO A 133 37.74 -8.11 -13.69
CA PRO A 133 37.06 -8.65 -14.85
C PRO A 133 38.03 -9.38 -15.80
N LYS A 134 37.60 -10.51 -16.39
CA LYS A 134 38.26 -11.17 -17.52
C LYS A 134 37.23 -11.76 -18.52
N PRO A 135 37.62 -12.08 -19.78
CA PRO A 135 36.76 -11.80 -20.94
C PRO A 135 36.11 -13.03 -21.57
N LYS A 136 35.31 -12.81 -22.62
CA LYS A 136 34.81 -13.85 -23.53
C LYS A 136 35.92 -14.27 -24.52
N GLN A 137 36.11 -15.58 -24.75
CA GLN A 137 35.83 -16.18 -26.07
C GLN A 137 36.00 -17.72 -26.11
N ASN A 138 35.21 -18.31 -27.02
CA ASN A 138 35.45 -19.52 -27.82
C ASN A 138 35.48 -20.93 -27.18
N THR A 139 35.19 -21.88 -28.08
CA THR A 139 34.78 -23.27 -27.89
C THR A 139 35.96 -24.25 -27.93
N GLN A 140 35.98 -25.27 -27.07
CA GLN A 140 36.26 -26.67 -27.43
C GLN A 140 36.07 -27.65 -26.25
N THR A 141 35.44 -28.79 -26.53
CA THR A 141 35.51 -30.07 -25.79
C THR A 141 36.60 -30.94 -26.46
N PRO A 142 37.20 -31.99 -25.83
CA PRO A 142 36.46 -33.18 -25.37
C PRO A 142 37.08 -33.98 -24.19
N ILE A 143 36.51 -35.17 -23.91
CA ILE A 143 37.02 -36.31 -23.10
C ILE A 143 37.27 -36.01 -21.59
N SER A 144 36.64 -36.64 -20.58
CA SER A 144 36.04 -37.98 -20.34
C SER A 144 36.98 -39.00 -19.69
N GLU A 145 36.76 -39.32 -18.41
CA GLU A 145 37.06 -40.64 -17.84
C GLU A 145 36.05 -41.02 -16.74
N LYS A 146 36.12 -42.25 -16.21
CA LYS A 146 34.96 -43.03 -15.70
C LYS A 146 35.30 -43.76 -14.37
N GLN A 147 34.30 -44.48 -13.82
CA GLN A 147 34.35 -45.55 -12.78
C GLN A 147 34.08 -45.14 -11.32
N GLU A 148 33.47 -45.99 -10.46
CA GLU A 148 32.48 -47.06 -10.72
C GLU A 148 31.61 -47.38 -9.48
N ILE A 149 30.46 -48.01 -9.75
CA ILE A 149 29.36 -48.52 -8.92
C ILE A 149 29.74 -49.23 -7.60
N THR A 150 28.93 -49.06 -6.55
CA THR A 150 28.54 -50.17 -5.65
C THR A 150 27.19 -49.96 -4.93
N LYS A 151 26.54 -51.07 -4.55
CA LYS A 151 25.19 -51.27 -3.93
C LYS A 151 25.13 -52.77 -3.51
N PRO A 152 24.10 -53.31 -2.79
CA PRO A 152 22.94 -52.73 -2.09
C PRO A 152 22.75 -53.38 -0.67
N SER A 153 21.50 -53.75 -0.29
CA SER A 153 21.09 -54.71 0.78
C SER A 153 21.02 -54.22 2.25
N THR A 154 20.07 -54.63 3.13
CA THR A 154 18.74 -55.29 2.95
C THR A 154 17.80 -55.08 4.16
N THR A 155 16.48 -55.25 3.95
CA THR A 155 15.38 -55.47 4.95
C THR A 155 15.29 -56.99 5.36
N PRO A 156 14.25 -57.58 6.02
CA PRO A 156 12.96 -57.11 6.65
C PRO A 156 12.57 -57.72 8.05
N GLY A 157 11.41 -57.33 8.62
CA GLY A 157 10.53 -58.20 9.46
C GLY A 157 10.29 -57.81 10.95
N THR A 158 9.23 -58.24 11.68
CA THR A 158 8.03 -59.10 11.38
C THR A 158 6.94 -59.07 12.51
N LYS A 159 5.62 -59.01 12.16
CA LYS A 159 4.37 -59.35 12.96
C LYS A 159 3.95 -58.41 14.14
N ILE A 160 2.66 -58.02 14.41
CA ILE A 160 1.28 -58.64 14.51
C ILE A 160 1.02 -59.23 15.93
N ASN A 161 -0.07 -59.00 16.70
CA ASN A 161 -1.55 -58.88 16.51
C ASN A 161 -2.17 -57.65 17.27
N ASN A 162 -3.27 -56.99 16.89
CA ASN A 162 -4.73 -57.31 16.92
C ASN A 162 -5.38 -57.57 18.31
N GLU A 163 -6.37 -56.75 18.70
CA GLU A 163 -7.77 -57.21 18.87
C GLU A 163 -8.80 -56.03 18.84
N ASN A 164 -10.09 -56.27 19.17
CA ASN A 164 -11.21 -55.65 18.44
C ASN A 164 -12.43 -55.17 19.28
N LYS A 165 -13.34 -54.44 18.60
CA LYS A 165 -14.78 -54.16 18.89
C LYS A 165 -15.23 -52.99 19.79
N LYS A 166 -16.37 -52.44 19.32
CA LYS A 166 -17.29 -51.42 19.87
C LYS A 166 -18.39 -52.09 20.73
N PRO A 167 -19.14 -51.36 21.58
CA PRO A 167 -20.57 -51.18 21.24
C PRO A 167 -21.17 -49.79 21.58
N THR A 168 -22.49 -49.67 21.42
CA THR A 168 -23.36 -48.47 21.55
C THR A 168 -24.80 -48.95 21.81
N LEU A 169 -25.79 -48.17 22.27
CA LEU A 169 -25.99 -46.69 22.38
C LEU A 169 -27.05 -46.41 23.49
N GLN A 170 -27.45 -45.15 23.67
CA GLN A 170 -28.75 -44.69 24.26
C GLN A 170 -28.95 -44.90 25.79
N ASN A 171 -29.93 -44.27 26.48
CA ASN A 171 -30.55 -42.90 26.53
C ASN A 171 -31.63 -42.93 27.68
N ASP A 172 -32.51 -41.96 28.03
CA ASP A 172 -32.91 -40.64 27.51
C ASP A 172 -33.68 -39.78 28.57
N THR A 173 -33.95 -38.49 28.28
CA THR A 173 -35.11 -37.67 28.74
C THR A 173 -35.26 -37.26 30.24
N GLN A 174 -36.11 -36.28 30.68
CA GLN A 174 -37.05 -35.34 30.00
C GLN A 174 -37.36 -34.01 30.78
N LYS A 175 -37.78 -32.96 30.03
CA LYS A 175 -38.75 -31.83 30.31
C LYS A 175 -39.06 -31.38 31.75
N ASN A 176 -39.26 -30.07 32.01
CA ASN A 176 -40.49 -29.27 31.72
C ASN A 176 -40.30 -27.76 32.08
N ASN A 177 -41.22 -26.77 31.86
CA ASN A 177 -42.25 -26.44 30.84
C ASN A 177 -43.06 -25.17 31.28
N LYS A 178 -43.71 -24.44 30.35
CA LYS A 178 -44.60 -23.24 30.50
C LYS A 178 -43.92 -21.91 30.92
N THR A 179 -44.25 -20.68 30.48
CA THR A 179 -45.29 -20.05 29.59
C THR A 179 -46.53 -19.41 30.24
N ILE A 180 -46.55 -18.06 30.28
CA ILE A 180 -47.63 -17.08 30.58
C ILE A 180 -47.25 -15.78 29.78
N LYS A 181 -48.04 -14.92 29.09
CA LYS A 181 -49.47 -14.49 28.95
C LYS A 181 -49.94 -13.30 29.85
N ASN A 182 -50.61 -12.23 29.37
CA ASN A 182 -51.00 -11.79 28.01
C ASN A 182 -51.35 -10.26 28.01
N ASN A 183 -51.73 -9.71 26.83
CA ASN A 183 -52.46 -8.44 26.54
C ASN A 183 -51.68 -7.12 26.37
N THR A 184 -52.19 -6.06 25.70
CA THR A 184 -52.93 -5.81 24.40
C THR A 184 -53.22 -4.28 24.34
N GLU A 185 -53.58 -3.73 23.16
CA GLU A 185 -54.09 -2.36 22.85
C GLU A 185 -53.05 -1.25 22.57
N SER A 186 -53.26 -0.28 21.65
CA SER A 186 -54.12 -0.23 20.44
C SER A 186 -53.76 0.97 19.54
N GLN A 187 -53.70 0.76 18.20
CA GLN A 187 -53.86 1.77 17.10
C GLN A 187 -52.86 2.96 17.05
N GLU A 188 -52.69 3.73 15.97
CA GLU A 188 -53.39 3.84 14.66
C GLU A 188 -52.50 3.52 13.44
N THR A 189 -53.10 3.58 12.24
CA THR A 189 -52.51 3.19 10.93
C THR A 189 -52.68 4.27 9.86
N ILE A 190 -51.68 4.45 8.99
CA ILE A 190 -51.87 4.98 7.62
C ILE A 190 -51.09 4.10 6.63
N ASP A 191 -51.67 3.84 5.46
CA ASP A 191 -51.20 2.88 4.45
C ASP A 191 -49.92 3.29 3.69
N MET A 192 -49.21 2.27 3.19
CA MET A 192 -48.88 2.18 1.76
C MET A 192 -48.99 0.73 1.28
N LYS A 193 -49.40 0.54 0.02
CA LYS A 193 -49.87 -0.74 -0.52
C LYS A 193 -48.76 -1.77 -0.76
N LYS A 194 -49.13 -3.06 -0.64
CA LYS A 194 -48.38 -4.19 -1.21
C LYS A 194 -48.61 -4.27 -2.71
N GLU A 195 -47.62 -4.80 -3.42
CA GLU A 195 -47.81 -5.52 -4.68
C GLU A 195 -46.84 -6.73 -4.68
N ASP A 196 -47.12 -7.76 -5.49
CA ASP A 196 -46.82 -9.13 -5.08
C ASP A 196 -45.40 -9.67 -5.31
N ASN A 197 -45.04 -10.62 -4.45
CA ASN A 197 -43.70 -11.24 -4.37
C ASN A 197 -43.76 -12.76 -4.63
N PRO A 198 -43.48 -13.24 -5.86
CA PRO A 198 -43.45 -14.66 -6.17
C PRO A 198 -42.20 -15.32 -5.59
N LYS A 199 -42.41 -16.30 -4.69
CA LYS A 199 -41.34 -17.05 -4.00
C LYS A 199 -40.46 -17.85 -4.97
N GLY A 200 -39.34 -17.27 -5.42
CA GLY A 200 -38.26 -17.98 -6.11
C GLY A 200 -37.23 -18.51 -5.11
N ASN A 201 -37.27 -19.81 -4.79
CA ASN A 201 -36.39 -20.41 -3.78
C ASN A 201 -34.99 -20.74 -4.34
N THR A 202 -34.27 -19.72 -4.83
CA THR A 202 -32.94 -19.87 -5.43
C THR A 202 -31.89 -20.06 -4.35
N LYS A 203 -31.60 -21.32 -4.03
CA LYS A 203 -30.46 -21.77 -3.23
C LYS A 203 -29.16 -21.27 -3.88
N ILE A 204 -28.63 -20.14 -3.41
CA ILE A 204 -27.35 -19.59 -3.90
C ILE A 204 -26.26 -20.61 -3.56
N GLU A 205 -25.77 -21.35 -4.57
CA GLU A 205 -24.63 -22.23 -4.39
C GLU A 205 -23.40 -21.39 -4.05
N THR A 206 -22.70 -21.77 -2.98
CA THR A 206 -21.33 -21.33 -2.72
C THR A 206 -20.51 -21.56 -3.99
N PRO A 207 -19.77 -20.56 -4.51
CA PRO A 207 -18.97 -20.74 -5.73
C PRO A 207 -17.97 -21.90 -5.58
N LYS A 208 -18.31 -23.06 -6.16
CA LYS A 208 -17.36 -24.15 -6.37
C LYS A 208 -16.24 -23.59 -7.25
N ASN A 209 -15.00 -23.80 -6.83
CA ASN A 209 -13.79 -23.28 -7.48
C ASN A 209 -13.82 -23.56 -8.99
N SER A 210 -14.20 -22.55 -9.79
CA SER A 210 -14.68 -22.77 -11.15
C SER A 210 -13.51 -22.91 -12.12
N ASN A 211 -13.34 -24.12 -12.66
CA ASN A 211 -12.41 -24.55 -13.71
C ASN A 211 -11.48 -23.44 -14.24
N SER A 212 -10.20 -23.52 -13.89
CA SER A 212 -9.19 -22.61 -14.44
C SER A 212 -9.13 -22.77 -15.96
N GLN A 213 -9.65 -21.80 -16.70
CA GLN A 213 -9.41 -21.68 -18.13
C GLN A 213 -8.01 -21.13 -18.33
N ASN A 214 -7.01 -21.96 -18.04
CA ASN A 214 -5.61 -21.69 -18.35
C ASN A 214 -5.42 -21.67 -19.87
N GLY A 215 -4.63 -20.74 -20.38
CA GLY A 215 -4.23 -20.75 -21.78
C GLY A 215 -3.42 -22.00 -22.16
N SER A 216 -3.25 -22.23 -23.46
CA SER A 216 -2.43 -23.33 -23.99
C SER A 216 -0.91 -23.12 -23.82
N HIS A 217 -0.50 -22.13 -23.02
CA HIS A 217 0.90 -21.70 -22.85
C HIS A 217 1.43 -22.15 -21.49
N SER A 218 2.65 -22.68 -21.45
CA SER A 218 3.29 -23.06 -20.18
C SER A 218 3.61 -21.83 -19.33
N TYR A 219 3.20 -21.85 -18.06
CA TYR A 219 3.51 -20.79 -17.11
C TYR A 219 4.99 -20.78 -16.71
N ILE A 220 5.57 -19.57 -16.66
CA ILE A 220 6.79 -19.26 -15.91
C ILE A 220 6.47 -19.19 -14.40
N LYS A 221 5.28 -18.68 -14.06
CA LYS A 221 4.70 -18.69 -12.71
C LYS A 221 3.17 -18.61 -12.79
N GLU A 222 2.47 -19.57 -12.20
CA GLU A 222 1.01 -19.52 -12.01
C GLU A 222 0.66 -18.73 -10.72
N PHE A 223 -0.56 -18.20 -10.66
CA PHE A 223 -1.14 -17.48 -9.53
C PHE A 223 -2.43 -18.19 -9.10
N SER A 224 -2.36 -18.98 -8.02
CA SER A 224 -3.43 -19.89 -7.60
C SER A 224 -3.61 -19.94 -6.07
N ALA A 225 -3.52 -18.78 -5.41
CA ALA A 225 -3.75 -18.65 -3.97
C ALA A 225 -5.16 -19.11 -3.57
N GLN A 226 -5.27 -20.18 -2.78
CA GLN A 226 -6.55 -20.61 -2.22
C GLN A 226 -6.99 -19.66 -1.10
N ARG A 227 -8.29 -19.32 -1.07
CA ARG A 227 -8.90 -18.55 0.03
C ARG A 227 -8.91 -19.38 1.33
N PRO A 228 -8.74 -18.75 2.52
CA PRO A 228 -8.83 -19.42 3.81
C PRO A 228 -10.17 -20.16 4.00
N LYS A 229 -10.13 -21.40 4.49
CA LYS A 229 -11.33 -22.25 4.66
C LYS A 229 -12.29 -21.76 5.76
N ASN A 230 -11.80 -20.93 6.68
CA ASN A 230 -12.57 -20.29 7.74
C ASN A 230 -13.20 -18.95 7.31
N LEU A 231 -13.05 -18.54 6.04
CA LEU A 231 -13.53 -17.27 5.51
C LEU A 231 -14.72 -17.45 4.56
N THR A 232 -15.84 -16.82 4.89
CA THR A 232 -17.07 -16.77 4.07
C THR A 232 -17.23 -15.40 3.40
N PHE A 233 -18.00 -15.34 2.30
CA PHE A 233 -18.09 -14.17 1.42
C PHE A 233 -19.53 -13.65 1.29
N ASN A 234 -20.26 -13.62 2.40
CA ASN A 234 -21.62 -13.09 2.49
C ASN A 234 -21.53 -11.57 2.66
N PHE A 235 -21.18 -10.88 1.57
CA PHE A 235 -21.01 -9.43 1.55
C PHE A 235 -22.28 -8.71 2.03
N GLN A 236 -22.14 -7.81 3.01
CA GLN A 236 -23.17 -6.82 3.33
C GLN A 236 -23.14 -5.64 2.33
N TYR A 237 -21.97 -5.38 1.73
CA TYR A 237 -21.81 -4.37 0.69
C TYR A 237 -20.76 -4.83 -0.34
N ASP A 238 -21.19 -5.01 -1.59
CA ASP A 238 -20.42 -5.67 -2.65
C ASP A 238 -20.17 -4.81 -3.91
N LYS A 239 -20.80 -3.63 -4.02
CA LYS A 239 -20.75 -2.76 -5.21
C LYS A 239 -19.33 -2.42 -5.68
N ASN A 240 -18.39 -2.32 -4.75
CA ASN A 240 -16.97 -2.04 -5.02
C ASN A 240 -16.07 -3.28 -4.83
N SER A 241 -16.62 -4.43 -4.43
CA SER A 241 -15.90 -5.68 -4.19
C SER A 241 -15.56 -6.39 -5.51
N PRO A 242 -14.28 -6.55 -5.88
CA PRO A 242 -13.90 -7.17 -7.14
C PRO A 242 -13.87 -8.71 -6.99
N LYS A 243 -15.06 -9.31 -6.89
CA LYS A 243 -15.34 -10.68 -6.38
C LYS A 243 -14.44 -11.79 -6.91
N ASP A 244 -14.01 -11.72 -8.17
CA ASP A 244 -13.24 -12.75 -8.87
C ASP A 244 -11.79 -12.34 -9.20
N MET A 245 -11.30 -11.24 -8.63
CA MET A 245 -10.00 -10.63 -8.91
C MET A 245 -9.03 -10.74 -7.73
N ASP A 246 -9.00 -11.89 -7.04
CA ASP A 246 -8.04 -12.17 -5.97
C ASP A 246 -6.61 -11.94 -6.44
N GLU A 247 -6.29 -12.45 -7.63
CA GLU A 247 -5.03 -12.26 -8.33
C GLU A 247 -5.28 -11.32 -9.53
N PHE A 248 -4.66 -10.14 -9.51
CA PHE A 248 -4.90 -9.13 -10.55
C PHE A 248 -3.64 -8.39 -10.99
N VAL A 249 -3.71 -7.81 -12.18
CA VAL A 249 -2.77 -6.78 -12.63
C VAL A 249 -3.51 -5.45 -12.80
N PHE A 250 -2.85 -4.34 -12.53
CA PHE A 250 -3.29 -3.04 -13.04
C PHE A 250 -2.34 -2.50 -14.09
N ILE A 251 -2.87 -1.67 -14.97
CA ILE A 251 -2.16 -1.07 -16.09
C ILE A 251 -1.46 0.20 -15.62
N LYS A 252 -0.12 0.17 -15.60
CA LYS A 252 0.74 1.32 -15.26
C LYS A 252 1.18 2.13 -16.49
N THR A 253 1.20 1.51 -17.66
CA THR A 253 1.46 2.15 -18.96
C THR A 253 0.40 1.68 -19.96
N ALA A 254 -0.23 2.60 -20.69
CA ALA A 254 -1.21 2.22 -21.72
C ALA A 254 -0.60 1.29 -22.78
N THR A 255 -1.35 0.26 -23.18
CA THR A 255 -0.83 -0.87 -23.97
C THR A 255 -1.93 -1.59 -24.76
N SER A 256 -1.55 -2.60 -25.54
CA SER A 256 -2.47 -3.52 -26.23
C SER A 256 -2.60 -4.83 -25.46
N ILE A 257 -3.82 -5.34 -25.34
CA ILE A 257 -4.10 -6.74 -24.99
C ILE A 257 -3.95 -7.56 -26.28
N LYS A 258 -3.06 -8.55 -26.27
CA LYS A 258 -2.76 -9.41 -27.42
C LYS A 258 -3.49 -10.74 -27.34
N LYS A 259 -3.74 -11.37 -28.49
CA LYS A 259 -4.29 -12.74 -28.56
C LYS A 259 -3.29 -13.81 -28.08
N GLU A 260 -2.00 -13.59 -28.28
CA GLU A 260 -0.92 -14.51 -27.88
C GLU A 260 0.15 -13.71 -27.13
N PRO A 261 0.98 -14.34 -26.26
CA PRO A 261 2.04 -13.66 -25.51
C PRO A 261 3.27 -13.34 -26.38
N ASN A 262 3.10 -12.44 -27.36
CA ASN A 262 4.16 -11.86 -28.17
C ASN A 262 3.69 -10.54 -28.84
N SER A 263 4.66 -9.70 -29.24
CA SER A 263 4.40 -8.34 -29.74
C SER A 263 3.74 -8.29 -31.13
N SER A 264 4.02 -9.26 -32.00
CA SER A 264 3.49 -9.37 -33.37
C SER A 264 2.06 -9.93 -33.43
N SER A 265 1.57 -10.57 -32.36
CA SER A 265 0.20 -11.10 -32.28
C SER A 265 -0.88 -10.02 -32.51
N LYS A 266 -2.06 -10.45 -32.93
CA LYS A 266 -3.23 -9.57 -33.10
C LYS A 266 -3.59 -8.91 -31.78
N THR A 267 -3.73 -7.58 -31.78
CA THR A 267 -4.35 -6.84 -30.67
C THR A 267 -5.85 -7.13 -30.65
N ILE A 268 -6.38 -7.53 -29.49
CA ILE A 268 -7.83 -7.75 -29.28
C ILE A 268 -8.48 -6.45 -28.77
N LYS A 269 -7.86 -5.80 -27.77
CA LYS A 269 -8.43 -4.65 -27.05
C LYS A 269 -7.31 -3.73 -26.57
N SER A 270 -7.59 -2.44 -26.41
CA SER A 270 -6.67 -1.48 -25.78
C SER A 270 -6.84 -1.49 -24.26
N ALA A 271 -5.71 -1.43 -23.55
CA ALA A 271 -5.64 -1.38 -22.09
C ALA A 271 -5.08 -0.01 -21.67
N SER A 272 -5.91 0.81 -21.05
CA SER A 272 -5.58 2.15 -20.55
C SER A 272 -5.06 2.12 -19.11
N TYR A 273 -4.29 3.14 -18.73
CA TYR A 273 -3.85 3.34 -17.34
C TYR A 273 -5.03 3.22 -16.35
N SER A 274 -4.74 2.70 -15.15
CA SER A 274 -5.66 2.45 -14.02
C SER A 274 -6.67 1.30 -14.17
N GLN A 275 -6.89 0.80 -15.39
CA GLN A 275 -7.66 -0.43 -15.60
C GLN A 275 -6.99 -1.62 -14.88
N LYS A 276 -7.81 -2.60 -14.50
CA LYS A 276 -7.41 -3.78 -13.74
C LYS A 276 -8.02 -5.02 -14.38
N TYR A 277 -7.28 -6.11 -14.39
CA TYR A 277 -7.70 -7.38 -14.99
C TYR A 277 -7.28 -8.54 -14.08
N LYS A 278 -8.14 -9.56 -13.98
CA LYS A 278 -7.79 -10.83 -13.32
C LYS A 278 -6.60 -11.45 -14.05
N THR A 279 -5.64 -12.01 -13.33
CA THR A 279 -4.50 -12.73 -13.93
C THR A 279 -4.39 -14.14 -13.37
N THR A 280 -4.06 -15.09 -14.24
CA THR A 280 -3.83 -16.50 -13.90
C THR A 280 -2.34 -16.83 -13.74
N GLY A 281 -1.45 -16.03 -14.36
CA GLY A 281 -0.03 -16.26 -14.28
C GLY A 281 0.82 -15.37 -15.19
N ILE A 282 2.11 -15.69 -15.22
CA ILE A 282 3.09 -15.17 -16.17
C ILE A 282 3.47 -16.31 -17.13
N VAL A 283 3.35 -16.04 -18.43
CA VAL A 283 3.68 -16.93 -19.54
C VAL A 283 4.75 -16.29 -20.44
N GLY A 284 5.14 -16.97 -21.53
CA GLY A 284 6.15 -16.50 -22.48
C GLY A 284 7.53 -17.07 -22.15
N ASN A 285 8.57 -16.23 -22.18
CA ASN A 285 9.93 -16.65 -21.84
C ASN A 285 10.66 -15.60 -20.99
N LYS A 286 11.82 -15.94 -20.41
CA LYS A 286 12.54 -15.08 -19.44
C LYS A 286 13.01 -13.73 -20.02
N SER A 287 13.02 -13.58 -21.35
CA SER A 287 13.35 -12.34 -22.08
C SER A 287 12.12 -11.52 -22.48
N ASP A 288 10.98 -12.17 -22.68
CA ASP A 288 9.70 -11.55 -23.04
C ASP A 288 8.59 -12.21 -22.21
N GLU A 289 8.35 -11.65 -21.03
CA GLU A 289 7.39 -12.14 -20.04
C GLU A 289 6.04 -11.43 -20.21
N TRP A 290 4.95 -12.20 -20.25
CA TRP A 290 3.59 -11.69 -20.42
C TRP A 290 2.70 -12.15 -19.27
N TYR A 291 1.83 -11.27 -18.78
CA TYR A 291 0.72 -11.68 -17.93
C TYR A 291 -0.39 -12.28 -18.79
N GLU A 292 -0.82 -13.50 -18.47
CA GLU A 292 -2.12 -14.01 -18.93
C GLU A 292 -3.20 -13.33 -18.09
N ILE A 293 -4.22 -12.79 -18.75
CA ILE A 293 -5.35 -12.10 -18.11
C ILE A 293 -6.69 -12.58 -18.64
N PHE A 294 -7.71 -12.49 -17.78
CA PHE A 294 -9.10 -12.75 -18.13
C PHE A 294 -9.90 -11.44 -18.13
N PHE A 295 -10.61 -11.18 -19.22
CA PHE A 295 -11.42 -9.98 -19.45
C PHE A 295 -12.53 -10.32 -20.46
N ASP A 296 -13.70 -9.67 -20.41
CA ASP A 296 -14.79 -9.85 -21.40
C ASP A 296 -15.10 -11.34 -21.73
N ASN A 297 -15.03 -12.23 -20.73
CA ASN A 297 -15.15 -13.69 -20.84
C ASN A 297 -14.16 -14.39 -21.80
N GLN A 298 -12.99 -13.82 -22.05
CA GLN A 298 -11.91 -14.39 -22.86
C GLN A 298 -10.53 -14.20 -22.22
N LEU A 299 -9.55 -14.97 -22.69
CA LEU A 299 -8.14 -14.79 -22.36
C LEU A 299 -7.48 -13.75 -23.27
N GLY A 300 -6.43 -13.12 -22.76
CA GLY A 300 -5.48 -12.34 -23.55
C GLY A 300 -4.22 -12.03 -22.76
N TYR A 301 -3.24 -11.43 -23.42
CA TYR A 301 -1.89 -11.28 -22.88
C TYR A 301 -1.45 -9.82 -22.86
N ILE A 302 -0.83 -9.40 -21.76
CA ILE A 302 -0.29 -8.05 -21.56
C ILE A 302 1.21 -8.12 -21.22
N PRO A 303 2.08 -7.29 -21.82
CA PRO A 303 3.51 -7.30 -21.48
C PRO A 303 3.72 -6.99 -20.00
N LYS A 304 4.55 -7.79 -19.30
CA LYS A 304 4.89 -7.58 -17.88
C LYS A 304 5.53 -6.21 -17.61
N SER A 305 6.11 -5.58 -18.63
CA SER A 305 6.62 -4.20 -18.60
C SER A 305 5.53 -3.13 -18.45
N ALA A 306 4.31 -3.37 -18.95
CA ALA A 306 3.21 -2.40 -19.00
C ALA A 306 2.22 -2.47 -17.81
N ALA A 307 2.21 -3.60 -17.08
CA ALA A 307 1.30 -3.85 -15.96
C ALA A 307 2.05 -4.25 -14.67
N GLU A 308 1.37 -4.31 -13.53
CA GLU A 308 1.95 -4.59 -12.21
C GLU A 308 1.00 -5.50 -11.41
N LYS A 309 1.50 -6.67 -10.97
CA LYS A 309 0.74 -7.71 -10.25
C LYS A 309 0.52 -7.36 -8.79
N ARG A 310 -0.68 -7.66 -8.30
CA ARG A 310 -1.19 -7.40 -6.94
C ARG A 310 -2.22 -8.46 -6.55
N GLU A 311 -2.59 -8.49 -5.27
CA GLU A 311 -3.57 -9.44 -4.77
C GLU A 311 -4.47 -8.91 -3.66
N PHE A 312 -5.64 -9.53 -3.50
CA PHE A 312 -6.38 -9.53 -2.24
C PHE A 312 -5.82 -10.67 -1.39
N ASP A 313 -4.84 -10.35 -0.54
CA ASP A 313 -4.10 -11.34 0.25
C ASP A 313 -4.90 -11.82 1.47
N TRP A 314 -5.94 -12.62 1.21
CA TRP A 314 -6.82 -13.20 2.22
C TRP A 314 -6.04 -14.04 3.25
N ASN A 315 -4.89 -14.61 2.88
CA ASN A 315 -4.08 -15.46 3.75
C ASN A 315 -3.23 -14.63 4.73
N ASP A 316 -2.51 -13.60 4.28
CA ASP A 316 -1.82 -12.69 5.21
C ASP A 316 -2.83 -11.92 6.09
N MET A 317 -4.00 -11.57 5.57
CA MET A 317 -5.09 -11.01 6.38
C MET A 317 -5.45 -11.94 7.54
N MET A 318 -5.80 -13.19 7.26
CA MET A 318 -6.16 -14.15 8.32
C MET A 318 -5.00 -14.44 9.27
N ASN A 319 -3.77 -14.58 8.76
CA ASN A 319 -2.58 -14.75 9.60
C ASN A 319 -2.38 -13.58 10.58
N LYS A 320 -2.63 -12.32 10.16
CA LYS A 320 -2.55 -11.17 11.07
C LYS A 320 -3.72 -11.13 12.06
N VAL A 321 -4.95 -11.40 11.62
CA VAL A 321 -6.15 -11.48 12.49
C VAL A 321 -5.94 -12.51 13.61
N GLU A 322 -5.46 -13.70 13.26
CA GLU A 322 -5.17 -14.78 14.21
C GLU A 322 -3.99 -14.41 15.14
N LYS A 323 -2.94 -13.74 14.63
CA LYS A 323 -1.83 -13.23 15.45
C LYS A 323 -2.30 -12.19 16.48
N THR A 324 -3.10 -11.20 16.06
CA THR A 324 -3.59 -10.13 16.93
C THR A 324 -4.57 -10.67 17.98
N ASN A 325 -5.53 -11.53 17.59
CA ASN A 325 -6.43 -12.16 18.58
C ASN A 325 -5.70 -13.11 19.53
N LYS A 326 -4.66 -13.83 19.07
CA LYS A 326 -3.80 -14.59 19.98
C LYS A 326 -3.14 -13.69 21.03
N PHE A 327 -2.50 -12.60 20.60
CA PHE A 327 -1.85 -11.63 21.51
C PHE A 327 -2.84 -11.03 22.54
N ILE A 328 -4.05 -10.67 22.09
CA ILE A 328 -5.11 -10.13 22.95
C ILE A 328 -5.58 -11.19 23.96
N ASN A 329 -5.85 -12.41 23.51
CA ASN A 329 -6.34 -13.50 24.36
C ASN A 329 -5.27 -13.96 25.37
N GLU A 330 -3.98 -13.98 24.99
CA GLU A 330 -2.86 -14.24 25.92
C GLU A 330 -2.76 -13.15 27.00
N ALA A 331 -2.95 -11.88 26.64
CA ALA A 331 -2.94 -10.77 27.58
C ALA A 331 -4.09 -10.86 28.60
N LEU A 332 -5.32 -11.07 28.11
CA LEU A 332 -6.51 -11.21 28.94
C LEU A 332 -6.46 -12.44 29.85
N SER A 333 -5.96 -13.57 29.34
CA SER A 333 -5.77 -14.81 30.13
C SER A 333 -4.73 -14.65 31.23
N ALA A 334 -3.73 -13.77 31.01
CA ALA A 334 -2.74 -13.38 32.03
C ALA A 334 -3.23 -12.24 32.95
N ASN A 335 -4.52 -11.88 32.90
CA ASN A 335 -5.14 -10.74 33.61
C ASN A 335 -4.40 -9.40 33.38
N LYS A 336 -3.78 -9.22 32.21
CA LYS A 336 -3.09 -7.97 31.83
C LYS A 336 -4.03 -7.07 31.04
N LYS A 337 -4.02 -5.78 31.38
CA LYS A 337 -4.69 -4.74 30.58
C LYS A 337 -4.01 -4.55 29.23
N LEU A 338 -4.84 -4.36 28.20
CA LEU A 338 -4.43 -3.86 26.91
C LEU A 338 -4.47 -2.33 26.91
N TYR A 339 -3.46 -1.73 26.29
CA TYR A 339 -3.28 -0.29 26.17
C TYR A 339 -3.25 0.11 24.70
N VAL A 340 -3.57 1.37 24.44
CA VAL A 340 -3.46 2.01 23.14
C VAL A 340 -2.61 3.28 23.28
N LEU A 341 -1.68 3.51 22.34
CA LEU A 341 -0.98 4.79 22.27
C LEU A 341 -1.93 5.88 21.76
N ASP A 342 -1.97 7.01 22.45
CA ASP A 342 -2.81 8.18 22.13
C ASP A 342 -1.93 9.45 22.15
N ASP A 343 -1.19 9.65 21.05
CA ASP A 343 -0.27 10.79 20.80
C ASP A 343 -0.86 11.76 19.76
N TYR A 344 -2.19 11.83 19.68
CA TYR A 344 -2.84 12.68 18.70
C TYR A 344 -2.85 14.16 19.10
N THR A 345 -1.95 14.93 18.52
CA THR A 345 -2.08 16.39 18.43
C THR A 345 -2.76 16.80 17.10
N PRO A 346 -3.99 17.39 17.13
CA PRO A 346 -4.62 17.98 15.96
C PRO A 346 -3.78 19.12 15.38
N LEU A 347 -3.60 19.16 14.05
CA LEU A 347 -2.67 20.06 13.35
C LEU A 347 -1.21 20.00 13.87
N GLY A 348 -0.86 19.00 14.70
CA GLY A 348 0.47 18.82 15.28
C GLY A 348 1.52 18.58 14.20
N GLY A 349 2.35 19.59 13.94
CA GLY A 349 3.48 19.54 13.01
C GLY A 349 4.64 18.70 13.56
N GLY A 350 4.43 17.39 13.71
CA GLY A 350 5.52 16.45 14.01
C GLY A 350 6.54 16.42 12.88
N GLU A 351 7.82 16.38 13.22
CA GLU A 351 8.93 16.51 12.28
C GLU A 351 8.87 15.54 11.09
N ASN A 352 9.57 15.89 10.00
CA ASN A 352 9.89 14.98 8.89
C ASN A 352 10.94 13.91 9.28
N GLY A 353 10.80 13.35 10.48
CA GLY A 353 11.72 12.38 11.09
C GLY A 353 11.98 11.16 10.22
N LYS A 354 13.12 10.52 10.47
CA LYS A 354 13.59 9.34 9.72
C LYS A 354 12.55 8.22 9.76
N ARG A 355 12.53 7.44 8.68
CA ARG A 355 11.82 6.16 8.67
C ARG A 355 12.60 5.11 9.45
N ASP A 356 11.87 4.24 10.13
CA ASP A 356 12.39 2.97 10.64
C ASP A 356 12.36 1.86 9.57
N LYS A 357 12.69 0.63 9.97
CA LYS A 357 12.67 -0.56 9.09
C LYS A 357 11.28 -0.95 8.57
N PHE A 358 10.19 -0.51 9.21
CA PHE A 358 8.81 -0.76 8.77
C PHE A 358 8.26 0.37 7.88
N GLY A 359 9.02 1.46 7.74
CA GLY A 359 8.64 2.65 7.00
C GLY A 359 7.78 3.64 7.80
N ASN A 360 7.61 3.44 9.11
CA ASN A 360 6.94 4.38 9.99
C ASN A 360 7.87 5.57 10.30
N ARG A 361 7.27 6.74 10.56
CA ARG A 361 7.97 8.01 10.83
C ARG A 361 7.56 8.56 12.20
N ALA A 362 8.42 9.35 12.82
CA ALA A 362 8.19 10.02 14.11
C ALA A 362 7.01 11.02 14.16
N ASN A 363 6.33 11.29 13.03
CA ASN A 363 5.17 12.17 12.99
C ASN A 363 3.95 11.50 13.64
N GLN A 364 3.63 11.90 14.88
CA GLN A 364 2.60 11.29 15.75
C GLN A 364 2.88 9.80 16.00
N SER A 365 4.09 9.55 16.52
CA SER A 365 4.62 8.23 16.85
C SER A 365 5.66 8.38 17.97
N GLU A 366 5.62 7.48 18.95
CA GLU A 366 6.60 7.42 20.04
C GLU A 366 7.76 6.46 19.70
N PHE A 367 8.94 6.67 20.30
CA PHE A 367 10.10 5.83 20.05
C PHE A 367 10.01 4.51 20.84
N GLY A 368 9.79 3.42 20.12
CA GLY A 368 9.91 2.05 20.62
C GLY A 368 11.36 1.59 20.58
N TYR A 369 12.09 1.78 21.67
CA TYR A 369 13.49 1.38 21.75
C TYR A 369 13.64 -0.15 21.86
N LEU A 370 14.69 -0.70 21.26
CA LEU A 370 14.93 -2.16 21.25
C LEU A 370 15.44 -2.68 22.59
N ASP A 371 16.12 -1.83 23.37
CA ASP A 371 16.65 -2.14 24.70
C ASP A 371 16.57 -0.93 25.66
N LYS A 372 17.07 -1.15 26.88
CA LYS A 372 17.11 -0.17 27.98
C LYS A 372 18.19 0.92 27.81
N THR A 373 19.01 0.87 26.75
CA THR A 373 20.05 1.89 26.47
C THR A 373 19.51 3.08 25.68
N PHE A 374 18.29 2.97 25.13
CA PHE A 374 17.60 3.99 24.35
C PHE A 374 18.38 4.50 23.12
N LYS A 375 19.16 3.62 22.47
CA LYS A 375 19.92 3.93 21.25
C LYS A 375 19.13 3.62 19.98
N ASP A 376 18.85 2.34 19.74
CA ASP A 376 18.14 1.86 18.55
C ASP A 376 16.63 1.79 18.81
N TYR A 377 15.82 2.20 17.83
CA TYR A 377 14.37 2.32 17.97
C TYR A 377 13.60 2.11 16.66
N ILE A 378 12.30 1.89 16.82
CA ILE A 378 11.27 2.03 15.78
C ILE A 378 10.31 3.19 16.14
N ASN A 379 9.52 3.65 15.18
CA ASN A 379 8.45 4.61 15.38
C ASN A 379 7.14 3.84 15.61
N ILE A 380 6.65 3.79 16.85
CA ILE A 380 5.35 3.22 17.22
C ILE A 380 4.27 4.29 16.97
N PRO A 381 3.41 4.16 15.96
CA PRO A 381 2.45 5.22 15.64
C PRO A 381 1.31 5.30 16.65
N ASP A 382 0.71 6.49 16.72
CA ASP A 382 -0.57 6.71 17.39
C ASP A 382 -1.60 5.61 17.03
N ARG A 383 -2.37 5.18 18.02
CA ARG A 383 -3.33 4.06 18.03
C ARG A 383 -2.76 2.64 18.00
N THR A 384 -1.45 2.41 18.04
CA THR A 384 -0.91 1.05 18.21
C THR A 384 -1.35 0.42 19.52
N ILE A 385 -1.82 -0.83 19.43
CA ILE A 385 -2.24 -1.66 20.58
C ILE A 385 -1.02 -2.31 21.22
N MET A 386 -0.96 -2.33 22.55
CA MET A 386 0.16 -2.91 23.30
C MET A 386 -0.26 -3.45 24.67
N VAL A 387 0.63 -4.18 25.32
CA VAL A 387 0.49 -4.63 26.72
C VAL A 387 1.70 -4.16 27.50
N ILE A 388 1.49 -3.48 28.64
CA ILE A 388 2.58 -3.14 29.56
C ILE A 388 3.02 -4.42 30.28
N ASP A 389 4.28 -4.80 30.12
CA ASP A 389 4.86 -6.01 30.69
C ASP A 389 5.60 -5.71 32.01
N GLU A 390 6.18 -4.52 32.11
CA GLU A 390 6.90 -3.98 33.28
C GLU A 390 6.89 -2.43 33.21
N GLN A 391 6.79 -1.72 34.33
CA GLN A 391 6.88 -0.25 34.37
C GLN A 391 7.60 0.20 35.65
N ASN A 392 8.55 1.13 35.53
CA ASN A 392 9.32 1.68 36.63
C ASN A 392 9.78 3.13 36.34
N ASP A 393 10.68 3.66 37.19
CA ASP A 393 11.26 5.00 37.11
C ASP A 393 12.16 5.23 35.88
N LYS A 394 12.63 4.15 35.24
CA LYS A 394 13.64 4.18 34.16
C LYS A 394 13.05 3.87 32.78
N TYR A 395 12.06 2.98 32.69
CA TYR A 395 11.41 2.60 31.43
C TYR A 395 9.99 2.04 31.62
N ILE A 396 9.25 1.99 30.51
CA ILE A 396 8.03 1.19 30.35
C ILE A 396 8.35 0.10 29.32
N LYS A 397 8.31 -1.16 29.73
CA LYS A 397 8.52 -2.32 28.84
C LYS A 397 7.17 -2.75 28.30
N VAL A 398 6.99 -2.72 26.99
CA VAL A 398 5.72 -3.03 26.31
C VAL A 398 5.87 -4.20 25.34
N LYS A 399 4.80 -4.96 25.17
CA LYS A 399 4.65 -6.00 24.14
C LYS A 399 3.72 -5.50 23.03
N ILE A 400 4.10 -5.72 21.77
CA ILE A 400 3.39 -5.25 20.57
C ILE A 400 3.43 -6.33 19.49
N ASP A 401 2.27 -6.76 18.99
CA ASP A 401 2.17 -7.84 18.00
C ASP A 401 2.57 -7.42 16.57
N ALA A 402 2.41 -6.15 16.23
CA ALA A 402 2.61 -5.61 14.89
C ALA A 402 4.04 -5.79 14.32
N TYR A 403 5.04 -5.94 15.19
CA TYR A 403 6.46 -5.81 14.85
C TYR A 403 7.30 -7.03 15.28
N ASP A 404 8.36 -7.33 14.52
CA ASP A 404 9.15 -8.57 14.62
C ASP A 404 9.69 -8.90 16.02
N ASN A 405 10.15 -7.89 16.78
CA ASN A 405 10.82 -8.12 18.06
C ASN A 405 9.83 -8.46 19.19
N GLY A 406 8.54 -8.14 19.02
CA GLY A 406 7.48 -8.37 20.01
C GLY A 406 7.55 -7.56 21.31
N ILE A 407 8.74 -7.06 21.70
CA ILE A 407 9.02 -6.34 22.95
C ILE A 407 9.78 -5.04 22.62
N TYR A 408 9.37 -3.95 23.26
CA TYR A 408 9.97 -2.62 23.14
C TYR A 408 10.06 -1.92 24.50
N TYR A 409 10.94 -0.92 24.61
CA TYR A 409 11.09 -0.05 25.78
C TYR A 409 10.71 1.38 25.41
N LEU A 410 9.85 1.99 26.21
CA LEU A 410 9.45 3.40 26.10
C LEU A 410 10.07 4.17 27.26
N LYS A 411 10.24 5.49 27.09
CA LYS A 411 10.65 6.37 28.19
C LYS A 411 9.49 6.54 29.18
N PRO A 412 9.74 6.74 30.50
CA PRO A 412 8.67 6.95 31.47
C PRO A 412 7.71 8.10 31.11
N SER A 413 8.25 9.16 30.47
CA SER A 413 7.49 10.30 29.94
C SER A 413 6.43 9.94 28.89
N THR A 414 6.57 8.81 28.19
CA THR A 414 5.60 8.29 27.21
C THR A 414 4.34 7.74 27.88
N GLY A 415 4.42 7.34 29.17
CA GLY A 415 3.32 6.70 29.89
C GLY A 415 2.01 7.50 29.94
N LYS A 416 2.10 8.84 29.90
CA LYS A 416 0.93 9.74 29.82
C LYS A 416 0.06 9.53 28.57
N TYR A 417 0.64 9.00 27.48
CA TYR A 417 -0.05 8.72 26.22
C TYR A 417 -0.62 7.29 26.15
N LEU A 418 -0.27 6.41 27.10
CA LEU A 418 -0.78 5.04 27.14
C LEU A 418 -2.16 5.05 27.82
N LYS A 419 -3.21 4.84 27.04
CA LYS A 419 -4.60 4.79 27.53
C LYS A 419 -5.05 3.34 27.63
N ASP A 420 -6.00 3.05 28.53
CA ASP A 420 -6.70 1.77 28.54
C ASP A 420 -7.42 1.58 27.18
N ALA A 421 -7.23 0.43 26.55
CA ALA A 421 -7.80 0.16 25.23
C ALA A 421 -9.30 -0.15 25.27
N GLY A 422 -9.86 -0.46 26.45
CA GLY A 422 -11.25 -0.92 26.59
C GLY A 422 -11.53 -2.30 25.98
N ILE A 423 -10.47 -3.04 25.60
CA ILE A 423 -10.57 -4.39 25.02
C ILE A 423 -10.68 -5.40 26.17
N THR A 424 -11.86 -5.97 26.35
CA THR A 424 -12.18 -6.95 27.42
C THR A 424 -12.40 -8.38 26.90
N GLY A 425 -12.22 -8.61 25.60
CA GLY A 425 -12.41 -9.89 24.94
C GLY A 425 -11.77 -9.93 23.55
N GLU A 426 -11.98 -11.04 22.83
CA GLU A 426 -11.50 -11.22 21.46
C GLU A 426 -12.06 -10.13 20.51
N ILE A 427 -11.24 -9.60 19.60
CA ILE A 427 -11.71 -8.68 18.56
C ILE A 427 -12.49 -9.46 17.51
N THR A 428 -13.73 -9.03 17.27
CA THR A 428 -14.67 -9.65 16.33
C THR A 428 -14.78 -8.89 15.01
N ARG A 429 -14.04 -7.79 14.82
CA ARG A 429 -14.11 -6.91 13.65
C ARG A 429 -12.74 -6.36 13.24
N PHE A 430 -12.38 -6.57 11.98
CA PHE A 430 -11.10 -6.13 11.41
C PHE A 430 -11.27 -5.42 10.08
N ILE A 431 -10.44 -4.39 9.86
CA ILE A 431 -10.25 -3.69 8.59
C ILE A 431 -8.80 -3.90 8.16
N TYR A 432 -8.57 -4.67 7.10
CA TYR A 432 -7.22 -4.91 6.57
C TYR A 432 -6.95 -4.06 5.35
N VAL A 433 -5.77 -3.44 5.27
CA VAL A 433 -5.35 -2.56 4.16
C VAL A 433 -3.94 -2.90 3.69
N ASP A 434 -3.79 -3.15 2.39
CA ASP A 434 -2.51 -3.39 1.74
C ASP A 434 -2.02 -2.13 1.02
N ARG A 435 -0.89 -1.55 1.47
CA ARG A 435 -0.28 -0.38 0.81
C ARG A 435 0.45 -0.75 -0.49
N ALA A 436 0.86 -2.00 -0.69
CA ALA A 436 1.42 -2.47 -1.95
C ALA A 436 0.32 -2.72 -2.98
N SER A 437 -0.75 -3.45 -2.61
CA SER A 437 -1.86 -3.77 -3.52
C SER A 437 -2.86 -2.62 -3.71
N GLN A 438 -2.90 -1.64 -2.80
CA GLN A 438 -3.88 -0.54 -2.76
C GLN A 438 -5.33 -1.06 -2.69
N ASN A 439 -5.58 -1.99 -1.78
CA ASN A 439 -6.90 -2.55 -1.51
C ASN A 439 -7.19 -2.72 -0.02
N GLU A 440 -8.45 -3.03 0.25
CA GLU A 440 -9.07 -3.16 1.57
C GLU A 440 -9.91 -4.45 1.62
N MET A 441 -9.88 -5.11 2.78
CA MET A 441 -10.73 -6.25 3.12
C MET A 441 -11.30 -6.05 4.53
N VAL A 442 -12.62 -6.00 4.67
CA VAL A 442 -13.31 -5.78 5.95
C VAL A 442 -14.00 -7.08 6.35
N ILE A 443 -13.71 -7.57 7.56
CA ILE A 443 -14.26 -8.83 8.06
C ILE A 443 -14.89 -8.68 9.45
N GLU A 444 -15.87 -9.54 9.72
CA GLU A 444 -16.45 -9.72 11.05
C GLU A 444 -16.58 -11.21 11.40
N LYS A 445 -16.57 -11.52 12.70
CA LYS A 445 -16.64 -12.89 13.20
C LYS A 445 -18.08 -13.40 13.16
N SER A 446 -18.28 -14.55 12.52
CA SER A 446 -19.56 -15.22 12.30
C SER A 446 -19.54 -16.60 12.94
N GLY A 447 -19.82 -16.65 14.24
CA GLY A 447 -19.65 -17.85 15.07
C GLY A 447 -18.16 -18.20 15.20
N ASN A 448 -17.79 -19.42 14.80
CA ASN A 448 -16.38 -19.87 14.81
C ASN A 448 -15.61 -19.49 13.53
N ASN A 449 -16.29 -18.94 12.51
CA ASN A 449 -15.71 -18.55 11.23
C ASN A 449 -15.68 -17.02 11.07
N TRP A 450 -15.12 -16.54 9.97
CA TRP A 450 -15.12 -15.14 9.57
C TRP A 450 -15.99 -14.92 8.32
N ASN A 451 -16.54 -13.71 8.19
CA ASN A 451 -17.28 -13.27 7.01
C ASN A 451 -16.67 -11.99 6.43
N VAL A 452 -16.44 -11.95 5.12
CA VAL A 452 -16.08 -10.74 4.39
C VAL A 452 -17.33 -9.88 4.24
N VAL A 453 -17.35 -8.78 4.97
CA VAL A 453 -18.44 -7.80 5.00
C VAL A 453 -18.42 -6.97 3.72
N THR A 454 -17.22 -6.51 3.33
CA THR A 454 -16.95 -5.77 2.10
C THR A 454 -15.47 -5.88 1.73
N SER A 455 -15.12 -5.69 0.46
CA SER A 455 -13.75 -5.42 0.02
C SER A 455 -13.76 -4.34 -1.05
N SER A 456 -12.64 -3.65 -1.25
CA SER A 456 -12.56 -2.57 -2.25
C SER A 456 -11.11 -2.29 -2.64
N PHE A 457 -10.93 -1.64 -3.78
CA PHE A 457 -9.73 -0.85 -4.02
C PHE A 457 -9.74 0.43 -3.17
N VAL A 458 -8.57 0.90 -2.74
CA VAL A 458 -8.38 2.14 -1.97
C VAL A 458 -7.19 2.93 -2.53
N THR A 459 -6.85 4.08 -1.94
CA THR A 459 -5.56 4.73 -2.18
C THR A 459 -4.93 5.24 -0.89
N THR A 460 -3.75 4.74 -0.56
CA THR A 460 -3.05 5.05 0.70
C THR A 460 -2.09 6.24 0.58
N GLY A 461 -1.52 6.66 1.71
CA GLY A 461 -0.59 7.79 1.83
C GLY A 461 0.72 7.55 1.07
N LYS A 462 1.22 8.57 0.35
CA LYS A 462 2.42 8.48 -0.48
C LYS A 462 3.67 9.07 0.17
N ASP A 463 4.79 8.40 -0.08
CA ASP A 463 6.16 8.81 0.25
C ASP A 463 6.70 10.03 -0.52
N SER A 464 6.13 11.24 -0.38
CA SER A 464 6.64 12.40 -1.15
C SER A 464 6.33 13.78 -0.58
N GLY A 465 7.37 14.61 -0.37
CA GLY A 465 7.22 16.01 0.04
C GLY A 465 6.47 16.15 1.36
N ASN A 466 5.44 17.00 1.39
CA ASN A 466 4.53 17.17 2.53
C ASN A 466 3.43 16.07 2.58
N SER A 467 3.78 14.85 2.17
CA SER A 467 2.91 13.67 2.17
C SER A 467 3.62 12.56 2.92
N PHE A 468 2.93 11.94 3.88
CA PHE A 468 3.43 10.79 4.61
C PHE A 468 2.84 9.50 4.05
N ALA A 469 3.60 8.41 4.14
CA ALA A 469 3.07 7.07 3.99
C ALA A 469 1.94 6.82 5.00
N THR A 470 0.94 6.01 4.64
CA THR A 470 0.09 5.38 5.66
C THR A 470 0.96 4.50 6.55
N PRO A 471 0.88 4.61 7.89
CA PRO A 471 1.73 3.83 8.79
C PRO A 471 1.41 2.33 8.71
N TYR A 472 2.45 1.51 8.89
CA TYR A 472 2.38 0.06 9.02
C TYR A 472 2.09 -0.31 10.49
N GLY A 473 1.18 -1.27 10.72
CA GLY A 473 0.95 -1.83 12.06
C GLY A 473 -0.50 -2.25 12.35
N THR A 474 -0.75 -2.50 13.64
CA THR A 474 -2.03 -2.91 14.23
C THR A 474 -2.60 -1.73 15.03
N PHE A 475 -3.75 -1.18 14.64
CA PHE A 475 -4.31 0.06 15.19
C PHE A 475 -5.75 -0.11 15.72
N LEU A 476 -6.05 0.37 16.93
CA LEU A 476 -7.42 0.43 17.42
C LEU A 476 -8.14 1.68 16.88
N ILE A 477 -9.17 1.48 16.06
CA ILE A 477 -10.00 2.58 15.52
C ILE A 477 -10.49 3.46 16.69
N ALA A 478 -10.23 4.77 16.59
CA ALA A 478 -10.49 5.69 17.69
C ALA A 478 -11.93 6.22 17.69
N TYR A 479 -12.32 6.83 16.57
CA TYR A 479 -13.66 7.35 16.32
C TYR A 479 -13.86 7.55 14.82
N SER A 480 -15.07 7.90 14.41
CA SER A 480 -15.36 8.45 13.10
C SER A 480 -16.17 9.76 13.19
N LYS A 481 -16.25 10.53 12.10
CA LYS A 481 -17.05 11.78 12.05
C LYS A 481 -17.64 12.03 10.66
N PRO A 482 -18.78 12.74 10.55
CA PRO A 482 -19.46 12.96 9.27
C PRO A 482 -18.60 13.64 8.21
N VAL A 483 -17.74 14.58 8.63
CA VAL A 483 -16.89 15.40 7.75
C VAL A 483 -15.50 15.59 8.36
N MET A 484 -14.47 15.39 7.55
CA MET A 484 -13.11 15.87 7.78
C MET A 484 -12.83 17.06 6.87
N GLN A 485 -12.75 18.23 7.47
CA GLN A 485 -12.26 19.44 6.82
C GLN A 485 -10.72 19.43 6.74
N TYR A 486 -10.16 20.13 5.75
CA TYR A 486 -8.72 20.38 5.68
C TYR A 486 -8.42 21.83 5.28
N THR A 487 -7.30 22.33 5.80
CA THR A 487 -6.85 23.72 5.65
C THR A 487 -6.06 23.95 4.36
N GLY A 488 -5.98 25.20 3.94
CA GLY A 488 -5.05 25.66 2.93
C GLY A 488 -3.61 25.68 3.43
N SER A 489 -2.70 26.22 2.61
CA SER A 489 -1.28 26.39 2.95
C SER A 489 -1.01 27.37 4.10
N ASP A 490 -2.02 28.10 4.55
CA ASP A 490 -1.99 28.97 5.72
C ASP A 490 -2.21 28.22 7.05
N ASN A 491 -2.60 26.92 6.98
CA ASN A 491 -3.05 26.09 8.11
C ASN A 491 -4.19 26.71 8.93
N LYS A 492 -5.02 27.57 8.32
CA LYS A 492 -6.13 28.29 8.99
C LYS A 492 -7.42 28.25 8.20
N THR A 493 -7.40 28.61 6.92
CA THR A 493 -8.59 28.66 6.07
C THR A 493 -8.98 27.25 5.64
N VAL A 494 -10.22 26.82 5.92
CA VAL A 494 -10.73 25.53 5.41
C VAL A 494 -11.03 25.66 3.91
N VAL A 495 -10.36 24.84 3.08
CA VAL A 495 -10.44 24.91 1.61
C VAL A 495 -11.18 23.74 0.98
N GLY A 496 -11.54 22.71 1.75
CA GLY A 496 -12.33 21.57 1.26
C GLY A 496 -12.63 20.55 2.34
N ASP A 497 -13.24 19.43 1.92
CA ASP A 497 -13.66 18.35 2.79
C ASP A 497 -13.40 16.95 2.20
N ALA A 498 -13.51 15.95 3.07
CA ALA A 498 -13.91 14.59 2.77
C ALA A 498 -14.98 14.14 3.78
N LYS A 499 -15.86 13.21 3.40
CA LYS A 499 -16.95 12.70 4.22
C LYS A 499 -16.60 11.38 4.89
N ASN A 500 -17.40 11.00 5.90
CA ASN A 500 -17.40 9.68 6.55
C ASN A 500 -16.01 9.29 7.11
N ALA A 501 -15.34 10.23 7.78
CA ALA A 501 -13.93 10.10 8.11
C ALA A 501 -13.72 9.22 9.36
N VAL A 502 -13.07 8.07 9.22
CA VAL A 502 -12.75 7.13 10.32
C VAL A 502 -11.28 7.30 10.72
N ARG A 503 -11.03 7.60 11.99
CA ARG A 503 -9.70 7.82 12.58
C ARG A 503 -9.01 6.49 12.89
N PHE A 504 -7.85 6.23 12.28
CA PHE A 504 -7.05 5.04 12.56
C PHE A 504 -5.66 5.32 13.14
N SER A 505 -4.93 6.38 12.75
CA SER A 505 -3.61 6.70 13.34
C SER A 505 -3.13 8.12 12.99
N GLY A 506 -2.88 8.97 13.99
CA GLY A 506 -2.35 10.32 13.82
C GLY A 506 -3.26 11.20 12.96
N GLY A 507 -2.72 11.96 12.00
CA GLY A 507 -3.48 12.64 10.96
C GLY A 507 -4.09 11.71 9.89
N GLY A 508 -3.94 10.38 10.02
CA GLY A 508 -4.47 9.37 9.11
C GLY A 508 -5.92 9.00 9.40
N TYR A 509 -6.77 9.24 8.41
CA TYR A 509 -8.18 8.83 8.38
C TYR A 509 -8.46 7.96 7.15
N MET A 510 -9.39 7.02 7.27
CA MET A 510 -10.14 6.51 6.12
C MET A 510 -11.18 7.57 5.77
N HIS A 511 -11.34 7.96 4.51
CA HIS A 511 -12.35 8.97 4.14
C HIS A 511 -12.80 8.87 2.67
N SER A 512 -13.88 9.59 2.35
CA SER A 512 -14.43 9.70 0.98
C SER A 512 -13.46 10.43 0.04
N ILE A 513 -13.78 10.55 -1.24
CA ILE A 513 -12.92 11.26 -2.19
C ILE A 513 -12.87 12.75 -1.82
N PRO A 514 -11.71 13.31 -1.46
CA PRO A 514 -11.58 14.71 -1.07
C PRO A 514 -11.70 15.62 -2.29
N SER A 515 -12.25 16.83 -2.12
CA SER A 515 -12.20 17.86 -3.16
C SER A 515 -12.28 19.27 -2.58
N LEU A 516 -11.46 20.18 -3.09
CA LEU A 516 -11.53 21.61 -2.77
C LEU A 516 -12.94 22.13 -3.04
N PHE A 517 -13.43 23.03 -2.17
CA PHE A 517 -14.73 23.68 -2.36
C PHE A 517 -14.78 24.46 -3.67
N GLU A 518 -13.71 25.21 -3.96
CA GLU A 518 -13.61 26.04 -5.17
C GLU A 518 -12.60 25.50 -6.19
N PRO A 519 -12.84 25.74 -7.50
CA PRO A 519 -14.10 26.25 -8.08
C PRO A 519 -15.23 25.21 -7.93
N LYS A 520 -16.42 25.63 -7.47
CA LYS A 520 -17.57 24.74 -7.21
C LYS A 520 -17.96 23.89 -8.43
N ASN A 521 -18.03 24.50 -9.62
CA ASN A 521 -18.47 23.89 -10.87
C ASN A 521 -17.66 22.65 -11.30
N THR A 522 -16.42 22.53 -10.83
CA THR A 522 -15.47 21.47 -11.20
C THR A 522 -15.23 20.48 -10.06
N ARG A 523 -15.94 20.60 -8.92
CA ARG A 523 -15.74 19.78 -7.71
C ARG A 523 -15.94 18.28 -7.94
N GLU A 524 -17.03 17.90 -8.61
CA GLU A 524 -17.29 16.49 -8.94
C GLU A 524 -16.40 15.95 -10.05
N GLN A 525 -15.95 16.80 -11.00
CA GLN A 525 -14.95 16.41 -11.99
C GLN A 525 -13.59 16.08 -11.32
N ARG A 526 -13.15 16.88 -10.33
CA ARG A 526 -11.98 16.57 -9.49
C ARG A 526 -12.13 15.25 -8.73
N LYS A 527 -13.32 14.99 -8.17
CA LYS A 527 -13.62 13.72 -7.49
C LYS A 527 -13.57 12.54 -8.46
N ALA A 528 -14.22 12.61 -9.61
CA ALA A 528 -14.20 11.57 -10.63
C ALA A 528 -12.77 11.31 -11.17
N ALA A 529 -11.96 12.35 -11.33
CA ALA A 529 -10.55 12.20 -11.72
C ALA A 529 -9.70 11.48 -10.64
N THR A 530 -10.05 11.64 -9.36
CA THR A 530 -9.41 10.96 -8.24
C THR A 530 -9.95 9.53 -8.07
N ALA A 531 -11.26 9.30 -8.29
CA ALA A 531 -11.88 7.97 -8.31
C ALA A 531 -11.17 7.02 -9.29
N LYS A 532 -10.83 7.52 -10.49
CA LYS A 532 -10.08 6.77 -11.52
C LYS A 532 -8.67 6.34 -11.06
N LYS A 533 -8.11 6.89 -9.99
CA LYS A 533 -6.81 6.49 -9.42
C LYS A 533 -6.93 5.47 -8.29
N ILE A 534 -8.14 5.13 -7.84
CA ILE A 534 -8.33 4.20 -6.73
C ILE A 534 -7.82 2.81 -7.14
N GLY A 535 -6.99 2.22 -6.27
CA GLY A 535 -6.25 0.98 -6.54
C GLY A 535 -5.07 1.09 -7.51
N THR A 536 -4.52 2.28 -7.81
CA THR A 536 -3.29 2.41 -8.64
C THR A 536 -2.03 2.64 -7.80
N TYR A 537 -1.61 3.87 -7.56
CA TYR A 537 -0.46 4.17 -6.70
C TYR A 537 -0.91 4.95 -5.46
N PRO A 538 -0.14 4.89 -4.35
CA PRO A 538 -0.33 5.81 -3.24
C PRO A 538 -0.35 7.27 -3.74
N GLU A 539 -1.40 8.02 -3.40
CA GLU A 539 -1.61 9.42 -3.82
C GLU A 539 -2.08 10.32 -2.66
N SER A 540 -2.24 9.76 -1.46
CA SER A 540 -2.79 10.44 -0.28
C SER A 540 -1.70 11.07 0.61
N HIS A 541 -2.11 11.86 1.60
CA HIS A 541 -1.25 12.40 2.66
C HIS A 541 -1.61 11.67 3.96
N LYS A 542 -0.88 10.61 4.33
CA LYS A 542 -1.12 9.68 5.48
C LYS A 542 -2.44 8.87 5.43
N CYS A 543 -3.52 9.46 4.96
CA CYS A 543 -4.89 8.93 4.93
C CYS A 543 -5.11 7.81 3.90
N ILE A 544 -6.30 7.19 3.94
CA ILE A 544 -6.75 6.14 3.03
C ILE A 544 -8.03 6.61 2.33
N ARG A 545 -7.98 6.79 1.00
CA ARG A 545 -9.10 7.27 0.18
C ARG A 545 -9.90 6.09 -0.36
N HIS A 546 -11.22 6.21 -0.28
CA HIS A 546 -12.19 5.21 -0.74
C HIS A 546 -13.14 5.83 -1.77
N TYR A 547 -13.93 5.00 -2.45
CA TYR A 547 -15.16 5.47 -3.09
C TYR A 547 -16.13 6.02 -2.03
N ASP A 548 -16.89 7.06 -2.36
CA ASP A 548 -17.74 7.79 -1.39
C ASP A 548 -18.77 6.90 -0.68
N ASP A 549 -19.23 5.85 -1.36
CA ASP A 549 -20.21 4.87 -0.88
C ASP A 549 -19.57 3.73 -0.07
N GLN A 550 -18.40 3.21 -0.48
CA GLN A 550 -17.61 2.24 0.28
C GLN A 550 -17.39 2.70 1.73
N ILE A 551 -16.90 3.92 1.89
CA ILE A 551 -16.62 4.46 3.23
C ILE A 551 -17.90 4.87 3.97
N LYS A 552 -18.99 5.21 3.26
CA LYS A 552 -20.30 5.43 3.91
C LYS A 552 -20.77 4.14 4.57
N PHE A 553 -20.68 3.01 3.87
CA PHE A 553 -21.00 1.70 4.43
C PHE A 553 -20.14 1.38 5.67
N ILE A 554 -18.81 1.50 5.59
CA ILE A 554 -17.91 1.21 6.72
C ILE A 554 -18.20 2.13 7.92
N TYR A 555 -18.40 3.43 7.65
CA TYR A 555 -18.77 4.43 8.64
C TYR A 555 -20.12 4.13 9.34
N ASP A 556 -21.08 3.52 8.64
CA ASP A 556 -22.33 3.06 9.25
C ASP A 556 -22.13 1.75 10.04
N TRP A 557 -21.47 0.75 9.44
CA TRP A 557 -21.19 -0.58 10.02
C TRP A 557 -20.40 -0.51 11.33
N LEU A 558 -19.47 0.44 11.48
CA LEU A 558 -18.76 0.72 12.74
C LEU A 558 -19.71 1.11 13.91
N GLY A 559 -20.92 1.58 13.62
CA GLY A 559 -21.90 1.97 14.62
C GLY A 559 -21.59 3.31 15.31
N ASN A 560 -22.20 3.53 16.47
CA ASN A 560 -21.95 4.70 17.31
C ASN A 560 -22.25 4.35 18.78
N SER A 561 -21.22 4.27 19.62
CA SER A 561 -21.36 4.16 21.08
C SER A 561 -21.44 5.54 21.78
N THR A 562 -21.25 6.64 21.05
CA THR A 562 -21.29 8.03 21.56
C THR A 562 -22.30 8.92 20.81
N PRO A 563 -23.61 8.60 20.83
CA PRO A 563 -24.64 9.50 20.30
C PRO A 563 -24.61 10.85 21.03
N GLY A 564 -24.78 11.94 20.29
CA GLY A 564 -24.80 13.31 20.85
C GLY A 564 -23.42 13.87 21.27
N HIS A 565 -22.30 13.22 20.93
CA HIS A 565 -20.96 13.76 21.23
C HIS A 565 -20.78 15.19 20.65
N LYS A 566 -20.33 16.14 21.48
CA LYS A 566 -20.28 17.57 21.14
C LYS A 566 -19.48 17.89 19.87
N GLU A 567 -18.37 17.19 19.64
CA GLU A 567 -17.51 17.33 18.45
C GLU A 567 -17.98 16.48 17.23
N GLY A 568 -19.15 15.85 17.30
CA GLY A 568 -19.69 14.99 16.24
C GLY A 568 -18.96 13.65 16.05
N TYR A 569 -18.18 13.23 17.06
CA TYR A 569 -17.46 11.96 17.04
C TYR A 569 -18.37 10.76 17.34
N ARG A 570 -18.14 9.69 16.60
CA ARG A 570 -18.77 8.38 16.76
C ARG A 570 -17.68 7.37 17.11
N VAL A 571 -17.55 7.01 18.39
CA VAL A 571 -16.75 5.84 18.78
C VAL A 571 -17.45 4.58 18.24
N PRO A 572 -16.73 3.56 17.73
CA PRO A 572 -17.36 2.33 17.27
C PRO A 572 -18.24 1.67 18.33
N SER A 573 -19.35 1.04 17.91
CA SER A 573 -20.21 0.24 18.82
C SER A 573 -19.56 -1.09 19.23
N VAL A 574 -18.54 -1.53 18.50
CA VAL A 574 -17.75 -2.74 18.78
C VAL A 574 -16.27 -2.41 18.53
N PRO A 575 -15.34 -2.75 19.43
CA PRO A 575 -13.90 -2.57 19.22
C PRO A 575 -13.48 -3.17 17.87
N THR A 576 -12.92 -2.32 17.00
CA THR A 576 -12.55 -2.67 15.63
C THR A 576 -11.09 -2.32 15.40
N VAL A 577 -10.33 -3.27 14.86
CA VAL A 577 -8.88 -3.13 14.66
C VAL A 577 -8.55 -2.99 13.17
N MET A 578 -7.72 -2.00 12.84
CA MET A 578 -7.13 -1.88 11.52
C MET A 578 -5.76 -2.58 11.47
N LEU A 579 -5.53 -3.34 10.42
CA LEU A 579 -4.26 -3.99 10.08
C LEU A 579 -3.72 -3.38 8.79
N VAL A 580 -2.51 -2.83 8.79
CA VAL A 580 -1.90 -2.21 7.60
C VAL A 580 -0.54 -2.82 7.28
N LYS A 581 -0.33 -3.29 6.04
CA LYS A 581 0.98 -3.68 5.50
C LYS A 581 1.54 -2.70 4.47
#